data_AF-A0A914N1C1-F1
#
_entry.id   AF-A0A914N1C1-F1
#
_cell.length_a   1.000
_cell.length_b   1.000
_cell.length_c   1.000
_cell.angle_alpha   90.00
_cell.angle_beta   90.00
_cell.angle_gamma   90.00
#
_symmetry.space_group_name_H-M   'P 1'
#
loop_
_entity.id
_entity.type
_entity.pdbx_description
1 polymer ?
#
loop_
_entity_poly.entity_id
_entity_poly.type
_entity_poly.pdbx_seq_one_letter_code
_entity_poly.pdbx_strand_id
1 'polypeptide(L)'
;MSLKQAIIEAIESFYTYWPDPSDVWNIRQRFIELITDTFYVQPISQSAHLHSESGSRTWMYVNSYNFSAQREALGILPSPLFPSWTGSCHECDLYLLFGFPFMPQHLLPPQLASVEWLQVDRNASQLFSSFIRQFVKYSDPNLPLDGSWSAHQPRAHWFLQFNYSSGQSLHSPGILKKDYRFEEVAFWNNYLPADKGCPQQLLTAPVQQVQKTTLIYTTLSYGQLFFLVNYMTTTFPPEEGSVRNELTLFKGLFAFCLIFGIILIVITLSLGYNVCTRDLQIIEENRTKENWKNTRRLTSPPFIERREEFERVSNF
;
A
#
# COMPACT_ATOMS: atom_id res chain seq x y z
N MET A 1 12.40 -10.13 44.84
CA MET A 1 12.35 -10.34 43.38
C MET A 1 12.27 -8.99 42.70
N SER A 2 13.09 -8.71 41.69
CA SER A 2 12.99 -7.43 40.95
C SER A 2 11.80 -7.48 39.97
N LEU A 3 11.20 -6.34 39.64
CA LEU A 3 10.10 -6.28 38.66
C LEU A 3 10.49 -6.91 37.31
N LYS A 4 11.70 -6.62 36.84
CA LYS A 4 12.25 -7.22 35.62
C LYS A 4 12.27 -8.75 35.70
N GLN A 5 12.67 -9.29 36.84
CA GLN A 5 12.76 -10.73 37.04
C GLN A 5 11.37 -11.37 37.11
N ALA A 6 10.40 -10.71 37.73
CA ALA A 6 9.01 -11.16 37.74
C ALA A 6 8.40 -11.22 36.33
N ILE A 7 8.65 -10.20 35.50
CA ILE A 7 8.20 -10.18 34.11
C ILE A 7 8.83 -11.30 33.30
N ILE A 8 10.14 -11.54 33.46
CA ILE A 8 10.84 -12.62 32.77
C ILE A 8 10.26 -13.98 33.18
N GLU A 9 10.11 -14.23 34.48
CA GLU A 9 9.55 -15.49 34.99
C GLU A 9 8.10 -15.71 34.51
N ALA A 10 7.29 -14.64 34.42
CA ALA A 10 5.95 -14.72 33.88
C ALA A 10 5.94 -15.10 32.38
N ILE A 11 6.79 -14.47 31.57
CA ILE A 11 6.92 -14.76 30.13
C ILE A 11 7.42 -16.19 29.91
N GLU A 12 8.47 -16.59 30.64
CA GLU A 12 9.02 -17.94 30.57
C GLU A 12 7.96 -18.97 30.94
N SER A 13 7.22 -18.76 32.02
CA SER A 13 6.16 -19.66 32.45
C SER A 13 5.04 -19.77 31.41
N PHE A 14 4.60 -18.65 30.84
CA PHE A 14 3.50 -18.60 29.88
C PHE A 14 3.84 -19.28 28.55
N TYR A 15 5.08 -19.11 28.06
CA TYR A 15 5.53 -19.71 26.80
C TYR A 15 6.30 -21.03 26.98
N THR A 16 6.34 -21.62 28.18
CA THR A 16 6.93 -22.96 28.34
C THR A 16 5.96 -24.04 27.84
N TYR A 17 6.47 -24.99 27.05
CA TYR A 17 5.72 -26.20 26.70
C TYR A 17 5.78 -27.20 27.85
N TRP A 18 4.89 -27.04 28.82
CA TRP A 18 4.83 -27.85 30.04
C TRP A 18 4.64 -29.36 29.87
N PRO A 19 3.97 -29.88 28.82
CA PRO A 19 3.86 -31.33 28.63
C PRO A 19 5.21 -32.03 28.46
N ASP A 20 6.17 -31.36 27.81
CA ASP A 20 7.56 -31.83 27.70
C ASP A 20 8.54 -30.64 27.54
N PRO A 21 9.12 -30.13 28.64
CA PRO A 21 10.08 -29.03 28.58
C PRO A 21 11.41 -29.37 27.87
N SER A 22 11.60 -30.63 27.45
CA SER A 22 12.79 -31.08 26.70
C SER A 22 12.53 -31.27 25.21
N ASP A 23 11.28 -31.15 24.75
CA ASP A 23 10.92 -31.30 23.35
C ASP A 23 11.37 -30.09 22.51
N VAL A 24 12.51 -30.26 21.84
CA VAL A 24 13.14 -29.23 20.99
C VAL A 24 12.19 -28.69 19.92
N TRP A 25 11.28 -29.50 19.38
CA TRP A 25 10.32 -29.04 18.38
C TRP A 25 9.33 -28.05 19.00
N ASN A 26 8.71 -28.42 20.11
CA ASN A 26 7.72 -27.59 20.77
C ASN A 26 8.33 -26.37 21.46
N ILE A 27 9.54 -26.48 22.02
CA ILE A 27 10.31 -25.33 22.52
C ILE A 27 10.51 -24.30 21.40
N ARG A 28 10.90 -24.75 20.20
CA ARG A 28 11.02 -23.86 19.05
C ARG A 28 9.68 -23.21 18.72
N GLN A 29 8.58 -23.99 18.62
CA GLN A 29 7.25 -23.45 18.31
C GLN A 29 6.79 -22.40 19.32
N ARG A 30 6.97 -22.64 20.62
CA ARG A 30 6.68 -21.66 21.67
C ARG A 30 7.50 -20.37 21.53
N PHE A 31 8.76 -20.48 21.13
CA PHE A 31 9.58 -19.29 20.85
C PHE A 31 9.08 -18.52 19.63
N ILE A 32 8.62 -19.21 18.58
CA ILE A 32 7.95 -18.58 17.42
C ILE A 32 6.72 -17.82 17.90
N GLU A 33 5.87 -18.46 18.69
CA GLU A 33 4.65 -17.90 19.24
C GLU A 33 4.92 -16.67 20.10
N LEU A 34 5.91 -16.72 21.00
CA LEU A 34 6.33 -15.60 21.84
C LEU A 34 6.62 -14.34 21.02
N ILE A 35 7.49 -14.47 20.01
CA ILE A 35 7.86 -13.32 19.17
C ILE A 35 6.67 -12.88 18.32
N THR A 36 5.92 -13.85 17.76
CA THR A 36 4.73 -13.56 16.94
C THR A 36 3.70 -12.76 17.73
N ASP A 37 3.44 -13.15 18.97
CA ASP A 37 2.46 -12.49 19.81
C ASP A 37 2.90 -11.11 20.23
N THR A 38 4.16 -10.98 20.65
CA THR A 38 4.75 -9.72 21.11
C THR A 38 4.70 -8.63 20.04
N PHE A 39 5.06 -8.96 18.80
CA PHE A 39 5.26 -7.97 17.72
C PHE A 39 4.10 -7.88 16.73
N TYR A 40 3.25 -8.90 16.61
CA TYR A 40 2.19 -8.92 15.60
C TYR A 40 0.80 -9.14 16.22
N VAL A 41 0.58 -10.24 16.94
CA VAL A 41 -0.78 -10.58 17.38
C VAL A 41 -1.34 -9.57 18.38
N GLN A 42 -0.61 -9.25 19.45
CA GLN A 42 -1.10 -8.29 20.45
C GLN A 42 -1.33 -6.88 19.89
N PRO A 43 -0.40 -6.25 19.13
CA PRO A 43 -0.61 -4.89 18.70
C PRO A 43 -1.69 -4.80 17.62
N ILE A 44 -1.78 -5.80 16.74
CA ILE A 44 -2.81 -5.85 15.69
C ILE A 44 -4.19 -6.06 16.28
N SER A 45 -4.33 -6.99 17.23
CA SER A 45 -5.60 -7.23 17.91
C SER A 45 -6.05 -5.99 18.70
N GLN A 46 -5.12 -5.33 19.41
CA GLN A 46 -5.41 -4.08 20.12
C GLN A 46 -5.85 -2.98 19.16
N SER A 47 -5.15 -2.85 18.02
CA SER A 47 -5.47 -1.84 17.02
C SER A 47 -6.83 -2.09 16.37
N ALA A 48 -7.13 -3.34 16.01
CA ALA A 48 -8.43 -3.74 15.48
C ALA A 48 -9.57 -3.50 16.48
N HIS A 49 -9.34 -3.78 17.76
CA HIS A 49 -10.26 -3.51 18.85
C HIS A 49 -10.56 -2.01 18.96
N LEU A 50 -9.53 -1.16 19.09
CA LEU A 50 -9.68 0.30 19.22
C LEU A 50 -10.36 0.92 17.99
N HIS A 51 -10.01 0.48 16.78
CA HIS A 51 -10.69 0.94 15.57
C HIS A 51 -12.18 0.56 15.57
N SER A 52 -12.49 -0.69 15.93
CA SER A 52 -13.88 -1.15 15.98
C SER A 52 -14.69 -0.45 17.07
N GLU A 53 -14.09 -0.24 18.25
CA GLU A 53 -14.71 0.47 19.37
C GLU A 53 -14.98 1.94 19.04
N SER A 54 -14.10 2.59 18.26
CA SER A 54 -14.31 3.96 17.76
C SER A 54 -15.44 4.09 16.72
N GLY A 55 -16.08 2.98 16.34
CA GLY A 55 -17.16 2.94 15.35
C GLY A 55 -16.67 2.72 13.91
N SER A 56 -15.37 2.49 13.70
CA SER A 56 -14.89 2.07 12.37
C SER A 56 -15.32 0.64 12.08
N ARG A 57 -15.65 0.38 10.81
CA ARG A 57 -15.84 -0.98 10.35
C ARG A 57 -14.45 -1.60 10.12
N THR A 58 -14.18 -2.68 10.84
CA THR A 58 -12.87 -3.33 10.87
C THR A 58 -13.02 -4.77 10.41
N TRP A 59 -12.06 -5.30 9.65
CA TRP A 59 -12.05 -6.66 9.15
C TRP A 59 -10.70 -7.29 9.47
N MET A 60 -10.68 -8.21 10.42
CA MET A 60 -9.48 -8.93 10.85
C MET A 60 -9.36 -10.27 10.11
N TYR A 61 -8.15 -10.65 9.72
CA TYR A 61 -7.87 -11.96 9.14
C TYR A 61 -6.61 -12.61 9.68
N VAL A 62 -6.56 -13.91 9.50
CA VAL A 62 -5.39 -14.75 9.74
C VAL A 62 -5.12 -15.54 8.47
N ASN A 63 -3.92 -15.38 7.92
CA ASN A 63 -3.50 -16.17 6.78
C ASN A 63 -2.79 -17.43 7.28
N SER A 64 -3.31 -18.60 6.93
CA SER A 64 -2.74 -19.90 7.31
C SER A 64 -2.16 -20.65 6.11
N TYR A 65 -1.86 -19.95 5.01
CA TYR A 65 -1.22 -20.54 3.84
C TYR A 65 0.23 -20.90 4.15
N ASN A 66 0.60 -22.14 3.88
CA ASN A 66 1.97 -22.62 3.98
C ASN A 66 2.47 -23.05 2.59
N PHE A 67 3.46 -22.33 2.07
CA PHE A 67 4.08 -22.59 0.77
C PHE A 67 4.88 -23.91 0.71
N SER A 68 5.30 -24.46 1.86
CA SER A 68 6.05 -25.71 1.96
C SER A 68 5.14 -26.95 2.00
N ALA A 69 3.95 -26.83 2.61
CA ALA A 69 3.09 -27.97 2.95
C ALA A 69 2.72 -28.84 1.72
N GLN A 70 2.26 -28.23 0.63
CA GLN A 70 1.92 -28.98 -0.58
C GLN A 70 3.16 -29.56 -1.27
N ARG A 71 4.31 -28.88 -1.20
CA ARG A 71 5.56 -29.35 -1.80
C ARG A 71 6.03 -30.61 -1.10
N GLU A 72 6.03 -30.60 0.23
CA GLU A 72 6.36 -31.75 1.07
C GLU A 72 5.42 -32.93 0.80
N ALA A 73 4.10 -32.68 0.70
CA ALA A 73 3.12 -33.72 0.38
C ALA A 73 3.35 -34.35 -1.00
N LEU A 74 3.91 -33.61 -1.95
CA LEU A 74 4.27 -34.09 -3.29
C LEU A 74 5.71 -34.64 -3.37
N GLY A 75 6.45 -34.67 -2.27
CA GLY A 75 7.86 -35.12 -2.25
C GLY A 75 8.82 -34.15 -2.96
N ILE A 76 8.40 -32.92 -3.21
CA ILE A 76 9.23 -31.86 -3.79
C ILE A 76 10.09 -31.27 -2.68
N LEU A 77 11.39 -31.13 -2.92
CA LEU A 77 12.31 -30.56 -1.94
C LEU A 77 11.83 -29.14 -1.54
N PRO A 78 11.76 -28.82 -0.25
CA PRO A 78 11.36 -27.48 0.19
C PRO A 78 12.27 -26.42 -0.42
N SER A 79 11.68 -25.31 -0.86
CA SER A 79 12.48 -24.16 -1.27
C SER A 79 13.25 -23.63 -0.05
N PRO A 80 14.51 -23.19 -0.20
CA PRO A 80 15.23 -22.50 0.88
C PRO A 80 14.46 -21.29 1.43
N LEU A 81 13.57 -20.69 0.62
CA LEU A 81 12.70 -19.59 1.02
C LEU A 81 11.46 -20.02 1.81
N PHE A 82 11.06 -21.28 1.71
CA PHE A 82 9.88 -21.82 2.40
C PHE A 82 10.24 -23.14 3.09
N PRO A 83 11.03 -23.10 4.17
CA PRO A 83 11.38 -24.30 4.92
C PRO A 83 10.16 -24.90 5.62
N SER A 84 10.12 -26.22 5.71
CA SER A 84 8.98 -26.96 6.27
C SER A 84 8.54 -26.55 7.66
N TRP A 85 9.51 -26.24 8.52
CA TRP A 85 9.28 -25.90 9.91
C TRP A 85 8.74 -24.48 10.13
N THR A 86 8.75 -23.62 9.11
CA THR A 86 8.32 -22.21 9.23
C THR A 86 6.81 -22.04 9.24
N GLY A 87 6.06 -23.01 8.70
CA GLY A 87 4.61 -22.90 8.59
C GLY A 87 4.20 -21.76 7.65
N SER A 88 3.29 -20.88 8.10
CA SER A 88 2.98 -19.67 7.37
C SER A 88 4.01 -18.60 7.71
N CYS A 89 4.78 -18.16 6.71
CA CYS A 89 5.88 -17.23 6.91
C CYS A 89 5.45 -15.75 6.92
N HIS A 90 6.27 -14.91 7.53
CA HIS A 90 6.07 -13.46 7.56
C HIS A 90 6.14 -12.87 6.15
N GLU A 91 5.24 -11.92 5.87
CA GLU A 91 5.03 -11.23 4.59
C GLU A 91 4.70 -12.14 3.40
N CYS A 92 4.46 -13.42 3.64
CA CYS A 92 4.19 -14.37 2.57
C CYS A 92 2.78 -14.19 1.96
N ASP A 93 1.88 -13.52 2.67
CA ASP A 93 0.62 -13.03 2.12
C ASP A 93 0.81 -11.92 1.08
N LEU A 94 1.93 -11.18 1.10
CA LEU A 94 2.27 -10.22 0.05
C LEU A 94 2.55 -10.91 -1.29
N TYR A 95 3.21 -12.08 -1.28
CA TYR A 95 3.40 -12.85 -2.51
C TYR A 95 2.06 -13.25 -3.14
N LEU A 96 1.08 -13.62 -2.30
CA LEU A 96 -0.27 -13.91 -2.74
C LEU A 96 -0.99 -12.64 -3.24
N LEU A 97 -0.87 -11.54 -2.51
CA LEU A 97 -1.52 -10.26 -2.85
C LEU A 97 -1.04 -9.71 -4.19
N PHE A 98 0.27 -9.67 -4.42
CA PHE A 98 0.88 -9.08 -5.60
C PHE A 98 0.94 -10.03 -6.81
N GLY A 99 0.42 -11.25 -6.69
CA GLY A 99 0.33 -12.16 -7.83
C GLY A 99 1.67 -12.74 -8.26
N PHE A 100 2.65 -12.85 -7.35
CA PHE A 100 3.94 -13.48 -7.63
C PHE A 100 3.80 -14.88 -8.25
N PRO A 101 2.84 -15.73 -7.82
CA PRO A 101 2.60 -17.02 -8.48
C PRO A 101 2.29 -16.93 -9.98
N PHE A 102 1.74 -15.82 -10.47
CA PHE A 102 1.41 -15.61 -11.90
C PHE A 102 2.52 -14.93 -12.69
N MET A 103 3.54 -14.40 -12.01
CA MET A 103 4.59 -13.61 -12.64
C MET A 103 5.57 -14.53 -13.40
N PRO A 104 5.98 -14.18 -14.63
CA PRO A 104 7.00 -14.93 -15.34
C PRO A 104 8.36 -14.80 -14.63
N GLN A 105 9.19 -15.85 -14.70
CA GLN A 105 10.44 -15.94 -13.94
C GLN A 105 11.39 -14.76 -14.12
N HIS A 106 11.42 -14.14 -15.31
CA HIS A 106 12.30 -13.01 -15.61
C HIS A 106 11.87 -11.68 -14.95
N LEU A 107 10.63 -11.59 -14.42
CA LEU A 107 10.14 -10.43 -13.68
C LEU A 107 10.21 -10.63 -12.16
N LEU A 108 10.46 -11.87 -11.70
CA LEU A 108 10.59 -12.16 -10.27
C LEU A 108 11.92 -11.62 -9.74
N PRO A 109 11.95 -11.17 -8.47
CA PRO A 109 13.20 -10.89 -7.77
C PRO A 109 14.13 -12.12 -7.82
N PRO A 110 15.46 -11.93 -7.87
CA PRO A 110 16.42 -13.03 -8.00
C PRO A 110 16.24 -14.16 -6.98
N GLN A 111 15.83 -13.82 -5.76
CA GLN A 111 15.57 -14.76 -4.67
C GLN A 111 14.40 -15.70 -5.01
N LEU A 112 13.37 -15.20 -5.71
CA LEU A 112 12.15 -15.92 -6.06
C LEU A 112 12.21 -16.54 -7.46
N ALA A 113 13.22 -16.23 -8.26
CA ALA A 113 13.34 -16.73 -9.63
C ALA A 113 13.46 -18.26 -9.72
N SER A 114 14.00 -18.91 -8.67
CA SER A 114 14.11 -20.37 -8.57
C SER A 114 12.87 -21.05 -7.97
N VAL A 115 11.87 -20.28 -7.51
CA VAL A 115 10.65 -20.83 -6.93
C VAL A 115 9.72 -21.30 -8.05
N GLU A 116 9.39 -22.58 -8.02
CA GLU A 116 8.37 -23.15 -8.89
C GLU A 116 6.98 -22.98 -8.27
N TRP A 117 6.19 -22.00 -8.72
CA TRP A 117 4.85 -21.75 -8.19
C TRP A 117 3.82 -22.81 -8.63
N LEU A 118 3.24 -23.50 -7.65
CA LEU A 118 2.25 -24.56 -7.84
C LEU A 118 0.87 -23.99 -8.18
N GLN A 119 -0.03 -24.83 -8.71
CA GLN A 119 -1.41 -24.40 -8.98
C GLN A 119 -2.15 -23.97 -7.71
N VAL A 120 -1.84 -24.59 -6.57
CA VAL A 120 -2.40 -24.19 -5.28
C VAL A 120 -1.95 -22.77 -4.87
N ASP A 121 -0.70 -22.39 -5.18
CA ASP A 121 -0.17 -21.05 -4.90
C ASP A 121 -0.92 -20.00 -5.74
N ARG A 122 -1.19 -20.33 -7.01
CA ARG A 122 -1.97 -19.48 -7.93
C ARG A 122 -3.40 -19.32 -7.46
N ASN A 123 -4.06 -20.41 -7.06
CA ASN A 123 -5.43 -20.36 -6.56
C ASN A 123 -5.51 -19.51 -5.27
N ALA A 124 -4.56 -19.70 -4.34
CA ALA A 124 -4.48 -18.90 -3.12
C ALA A 124 -4.26 -17.41 -3.42
N SER A 125 -3.34 -17.10 -4.33
CA SER A 125 -3.07 -15.73 -4.77
C SER A 125 -4.28 -15.09 -5.43
N GLN A 126 -4.99 -15.82 -6.30
CA GLN A 126 -6.20 -15.34 -6.94
C GLN A 126 -7.31 -15.05 -5.91
N LEU A 127 -7.53 -15.94 -4.95
CA LEU A 127 -8.56 -15.77 -3.92
C LEU A 127 -8.23 -14.56 -3.04
N PHE A 128 -7.01 -14.50 -2.48
CA PHE A 128 -6.60 -13.46 -1.56
C PHE A 128 -6.60 -12.07 -2.23
N SER A 129 -5.97 -11.93 -3.39
CA SER A 129 -5.93 -10.66 -4.13
C SER A 129 -7.31 -10.19 -4.57
N SER A 130 -8.22 -11.09 -4.93
CA SER A 130 -9.60 -10.74 -5.30
C SER A 130 -10.38 -10.18 -4.11
N PHE A 131 -10.19 -10.77 -2.94
CA PHE A 131 -10.80 -10.26 -1.71
C PHE A 131 -10.28 -8.86 -1.35
N ILE A 132 -8.96 -8.66 -1.39
CA ILE A 132 -8.36 -7.34 -1.13
C ILE A 132 -8.86 -6.30 -2.14
N ARG A 133 -9.00 -6.67 -3.42
CA ARG A 133 -9.60 -5.80 -4.45
C ARG A 133 -11.05 -5.41 -4.14
N GLN A 134 -11.86 -6.33 -3.61
CA GLN A 134 -13.23 -6.01 -3.17
C GLN A 134 -13.22 -4.97 -2.05
N PHE A 135 -12.36 -5.18 -1.04
CA PHE A 135 -12.20 -4.22 0.05
C PHE A 135 -11.79 -2.83 -0.46
N VAL A 136 -10.76 -2.75 -1.30
CA VAL A 136 -10.28 -1.47 -1.86
C VAL A 136 -11.37 -0.77 -2.68
N LYS A 137 -12.18 -1.52 -3.42
CA LYS A 137 -13.22 -0.96 -4.29
C LYS A 137 -14.46 -0.50 -3.54
N TYR A 138 -14.93 -1.26 -2.55
CA TYR A 138 -16.23 -1.04 -1.91
C TYR A 138 -16.14 -0.62 -0.45
N SER A 139 -14.94 -0.62 0.14
CA SER A 139 -14.74 -0.46 1.58
C SER A 139 -15.51 -1.48 2.43
N ASP A 140 -15.99 -2.55 1.80
CA ASP A 140 -16.58 -3.73 2.42
C ASP A 140 -16.15 -4.90 1.55
N PRO A 141 -15.39 -5.84 2.10
CA PRO A 141 -14.88 -6.91 1.28
C PRO A 141 -15.94 -7.93 0.86
N ASN A 142 -17.10 -7.92 1.50
CA ASN A 142 -18.19 -8.80 1.12
C ASN A 142 -18.84 -8.33 -0.17
N LEU A 143 -18.74 -7.05 -0.53
CA LEU A 143 -19.41 -6.52 -1.71
C LEU A 143 -18.62 -6.81 -2.99
N PRO A 144 -19.30 -7.18 -4.10
CA PRO A 144 -20.76 -7.20 -4.31
C PRO A 144 -21.42 -8.55 -3.96
N LEU A 145 -20.68 -9.45 -3.32
CA LEU A 145 -21.13 -10.79 -2.96
C LEU A 145 -21.91 -10.78 -1.64
N ASP A 146 -22.31 -11.96 -1.20
CA ASP A 146 -22.97 -12.22 0.07
C ASP A 146 -21.97 -12.32 1.25
N GLY A 147 -22.44 -11.87 2.42
CA GLY A 147 -21.60 -11.50 3.57
C GLY A 147 -21.04 -12.65 4.40
N SER A 148 -20.00 -13.32 3.89
CA SER A 148 -19.28 -14.38 4.60
C SER A 148 -18.29 -13.90 5.68
N TRP A 149 -17.73 -12.70 5.53
CA TRP A 149 -16.76 -12.13 6.47
C TRP A 149 -17.43 -11.10 7.38
N SER A 150 -17.69 -11.51 8.63
CA SER A 150 -18.20 -10.63 9.68
C SER A 150 -17.16 -9.63 10.15
N ALA A 151 -17.54 -8.34 10.20
CA ALA A 151 -16.67 -7.29 10.72
C ALA A 151 -16.22 -7.61 12.16
N HIS A 152 -14.96 -7.31 12.46
CA HIS A 152 -14.39 -7.39 13.79
C HIS A 152 -15.14 -6.43 14.72
N GLN A 153 -15.52 -6.92 15.91
CA GLN A 153 -16.30 -6.19 16.90
C GLN A 153 -15.63 -6.31 18.28
N PRO A 154 -15.73 -5.28 19.16
CA PRO A 154 -15.02 -5.27 20.44
C PRO A 154 -15.46 -6.36 21.43
N ARG A 155 -16.62 -6.99 21.21
CA ARG A 155 -17.13 -8.10 22.04
C ARG A 155 -17.06 -9.45 21.37
N ALA A 156 -17.15 -9.49 20.04
CA ALA A 156 -17.26 -10.74 19.30
C ALA A 156 -15.93 -11.20 18.69
N HIS A 157 -14.96 -10.29 18.56
CA HIS A 157 -13.61 -10.54 18.07
C HIS A 157 -13.56 -11.40 16.79
N TRP A 158 -14.49 -11.15 15.87
CA TRP A 158 -14.55 -11.88 14.62
C TRP A 158 -13.29 -11.69 13.80
N PHE A 159 -12.80 -12.78 13.23
CA PHE A 159 -11.75 -12.78 12.22
C PHE A 159 -12.01 -13.88 11.19
N LEU A 160 -11.53 -13.67 9.96
CA LEU A 160 -11.57 -14.70 8.92
C LEU A 160 -10.23 -15.44 8.85
N GLN A 161 -10.25 -16.77 8.94
CA GLN A 161 -9.08 -17.59 8.68
C GLN A 161 -9.04 -18.05 7.23
N PHE A 162 -8.04 -17.62 6.48
CA PHE A 162 -7.75 -18.13 5.15
C PHE A 162 -6.93 -19.43 5.27
N ASN A 163 -7.53 -20.56 4.93
CA ASN A 163 -6.88 -21.88 4.95
C ASN A 163 -6.76 -22.52 3.56
N TYR A 164 -7.25 -21.86 2.50
CA TYR A 164 -7.09 -22.24 1.09
C TYR A 164 -7.42 -23.70 0.78
N SER A 165 -8.42 -24.25 1.47
CA SER A 165 -8.89 -25.61 1.26
C SER A 165 -9.65 -25.74 -0.06
N SER A 166 -9.77 -26.97 -0.58
CA SER A 166 -10.53 -27.25 -1.79
C SER A 166 -11.98 -26.76 -1.67
N GLY A 167 -12.45 -25.99 -2.66
CA GLY A 167 -13.82 -25.46 -2.70
C GLY A 167 -13.98 -24.01 -2.20
N GLN A 168 -12.92 -23.35 -1.73
CA GLN A 168 -12.98 -21.93 -1.40
C GLN A 168 -13.16 -21.06 -2.64
N SER A 169 -14.00 -20.04 -2.48
CA SER A 169 -14.34 -19.06 -3.52
C SER A 169 -14.56 -17.71 -2.87
N LEU A 170 -14.87 -16.68 -3.64
CA LEU A 170 -15.15 -15.36 -3.08
C LEU A 170 -16.42 -15.33 -2.21
N HIS A 171 -17.34 -16.29 -2.38
CA HIS A 171 -18.52 -16.46 -1.53
C HIS A 171 -18.18 -17.09 -0.17
N SER A 172 -17.11 -17.90 -0.11
CA SER A 172 -16.63 -18.54 1.12
C SER A 172 -15.11 -18.55 1.10
N PRO A 173 -14.48 -17.40 1.38
CA PRO A 173 -13.04 -17.22 1.22
C PRO A 173 -12.23 -17.85 2.36
N GLY A 174 -12.89 -18.26 3.45
CA GLY A 174 -12.23 -18.71 4.67
C GLY A 174 -13.22 -19.25 5.69
N ILE A 175 -12.70 -19.57 6.88
CA ILE A 175 -13.50 -19.99 8.02
C ILE A 175 -13.63 -18.81 8.98
N LEU A 176 -14.86 -18.38 9.26
CA LEU A 176 -15.12 -17.35 10.26
C LEU A 176 -14.89 -17.91 11.67
N LYS A 177 -14.05 -17.25 12.44
CA LYS A 177 -13.67 -17.65 13.81
C LYS A 177 -13.69 -16.44 14.75
N LYS A 178 -13.56 -16.71 16.05
CA LYS A 178 -13.49 -15.70 17.11
C LYS A 178 -12.23 -15.86 17.93
N ASP A 179 -11.85 -14.78 18.61
CA ASP A 179 -10.88 -14.81 19.71
C ASP A 179 -9.52 -15.38 19.29
N TYR A 180 -8.96 -14.89 18.17
CA TYR A 180 -7.65 -15.32 17.71
C TYR A 180 -6.58 -15.04 18.76
N ARG A 181 -6.10 -16.10 19.42
CA ARG A 181 -5.05 -16.05 20.45
C ARG A 181 -5.33 -15.01 21.53
N PHE A 182 -6.60 -14.90 21.93
CA PHE A 182 -7.04 -13.80 22.78
C PHE A 182 -6.52 -13.94 24.23
N GLU A 183 -6.17 -15.14 24.67
CA GLU A 183 -5.49 -15.38 25.95
C GLU A 183 -4.09 -14.76 25.96
N GLU A 184 -3.34 -14.93 24.87
CA GLU A 184 -2.03 -14.33 24.69
C GLU A 184 -2.12 -12.81 24.53
N VAL A 185 -3.10 -12.33 23.77
CA VAL A 185 -3.40 -10.88 23.69
C VAL A 185 -3.68 -10.31 25.09
N ALA A 186 -4.48 -11.00 25.90
CA ALA A 186 -4.78 -10.58 27.26
C ALA A 186 -3.55 -10.64 28.19
N PHE A 187 -2.67 -11.62 28.02
CA PHE A 187 -1.41 -11.70 28.75
C PHE A 187 -0.54 -10.45 28.48
N TRP A 188 -0.36 -10.08 27.21
CA TRP A 188 0.46 -8.93 26.83
C TRP A 188 -0.19 -7.58 27.13
N ASN A 189 -1.49 -7.43 26.90
CA ASN A 189 -2.16 -6.13 26.98
C ASN A 189 -2.77 -5.83 28.37
N ASN A 190 -3.12 -6.87 29.12
CA ASN A 190 -3.77 -6.71 30.42
C ASN A 190 -2.86 -7.18 31.57
N TYR A 191 -2.32 -8.39 31.52
CA TYR A 191 -1.57 -8.97 32.65
C TYR A 191 -0.23 -8.27 32.88
N LEU A 192 0.65 -8.21 31.87
CA LEU A 192 1.97 -7.61 32.02
C LEU A 192 1.92 -6.11 32.37
N PRO A 193 1.03 -5.28 31.79
CA PRO A 193 0.93 -3.86 32.18
C PRO A 193 0.26 -3.65 33.54
N ALA A 194 -0.60 -4.58 33.99
CA ALA A 194 -1.27 -4.47 35.29
C ALA A 194 -0.37 -4.83 36.48
N ASP A 195 0.73 -5.57 36.26
CA ASP A 195 1.75 -5.80 37.28
C ASP A 195 2.53 -4.50 37.53
N LYS A 196 2.00 -3.77 38.52
CA LYS A 196 2.19 -2.35 38.82
C LYS A 196 3.66 -1.91 38.85
N GLY A 197 4.06 -1.11 37.87
CA GLY A 197 5.31 -0.36 37.91
C GLY A 197 5.84 0.15 36.58
N CYS A 198 5.33 -0.30 35.43
CA CYS A 198 5.72 0.27 34.15
C CYS A 198 4.92 1.56 33.90
N PRO A 199 5.56 2.75 33.81
CA PRO A 199 4.86 3.94 33.35
C PRO A 199 4.28 3.65 31.97
N GLN A 200 3.01 4.00 31.76
CA GLN A 200 2.26 3.91 30.49
C GLN A 200 2.97 4.57 29.27
N GLN A 201 4.16 5.14 29.44
CA GLN A 201 4.94 5.83 28.42
C GLN A 201 5.48 4.92 27.30
N LEU A 202 5.54 3.60 27.50
CA LEU A 202 5.92 2.66 26.41
C LEU A 202 4.71 2.15 25.60
N LEU A 203 3.49 2.26 26.13
CA LEU A 203 2.25 1.84 25.45
C LEU A 203 1.56 3.00 24.74
N THR A 204 1.88 4.25 25.10
CA THR A 204 1.51 5.45 24.34
C THR A 204 2.65 5.90 23.44
N ALA A 205 3.16 5.03 22.57
CA ALA A 205 3.81 5.53 21.38
C ALA A 205 2.70 6.18 20.52
N PRO A 206 2.79 7.47 20.16
CA PRO A 206 1.82 8.05 19.25
C PRO A 206 1.83 7.23 17.95
N VAL A 207 0.65 7.07 17.34
CA VAL A 207 0.38 6.42 16.05
C VAL A 207 1.37 6.83 14.92
N GLN A 208 2.16 7.89 15.12
CA GLN A 208 3.27 8.30 14.27
C GLN A 208 4.51 7.38 14.28
N GLN A 209 4.67 6.47 15.24
CA GLN A 209 5.86 5.62 15.29
C GLN A 209 5.78 4.35 14.43
N VAL A 210 4.59 4.04 13.89
CA VAL A 210 4.40 2.93 12.93
C VAL A 210 5.15 3.16 11.61
N GLN A 211 5.49 4.41 11.26
CA GLN A 211 6.20 4.73 10.01
C GLN A 211 7.72 4.85 10.12
N LYS A 212 8.29 5.02 11.33
CA LYS A 212 9.74 5.25 11.50
C LYS A 212 10.55 3.99 11.82
N THR A 213 9.91 2.92 12.28
CA THR A 213 10.60 1.68 12.63
C THR A 213 10.88 0.77 11.42
N THR A 214 10.33 1.09 10.25
CA THR A 214 10.59 0.38 8.98
C THR A 214 12.04 0.50 8.50
N LEU A 215 12.82 1.49 8.97
CA LEU A 215 14.16 1.76 8.44
C LEU A 215 15.32 1.10 9.22
N ILE A 216 15.10 0.60 10.44
CA ILE A 216 16.19 0.14 11.31
C ILE A 216 16.40 -1.39 11.27
N TYR A 217 15.45 -2.17 10.75
CA TYR A 217 15.51 -3.65 10.81
C TYR A 217 16.05 -4.36 9.57
N THR A 218 16.58 -3.62 8.59
CA THR A 218 17.27 -4.21 7.42
C THR A 218 18.55 -4.99 7.76
N THR A 219 18.98 -4.99 9.04
CA THR A 219 20.21 -5.65 9.49
C THR A 219 20.01 -6.91 10.35
N LEU A 220 18.76 -7.31 10.66
CA LEU A 220 18.46 -8.57 11.38
C LEU A 220 17.57 -9.55 10.57
N SER A 221 17.32 -9.24 9.29
CA SER A 221 16.38 -9.91 8.40
C SER A 221 16.92 -11.19 7.73
N TYR A 222 17.47 -12.13 8.51
CA TYR A 222 17.83 -13.47 8.01
C TYR A 222 17.06 -14.62 8.67
N GLY A 223 16.10 -14.33 9.54
CA GLY A 223 15.25 -15.35 10.18
C GLY A 223 13.79 -15.24 9.76
N GLN A 224 13.40 -15.97 8.72
CA GLN A 224 12.00 -16.19 8.34
C GLN A 224 11.30 -17.05 9.40
N LEU A 225 10.61 -16.40 10.33
CA LEU A 225 9.59 -17.00 11.17
C LEU A 225 8.37 -16.08 11.15
N PHE A 226 7.29 -16.46 11.83
CA PHE A 226 6.14 -15.63 12.25
C PHE A 226 4.89 -15.74 11.37
N PHE A 227 3.81 -16.20 11.99
CA PHE A 227 2.45 -16.23 11.45
C PHE A 227 1.88 -14.81 11.41
N LEU A 228 1.14 -14.46 10.36
CA LEU A 228 0.55 -13.14 10.22
C LEU A 228 -0.96 -13.13 10.54
N VAL A 229 -1.27 -12.35 11.57
CA VAL A 229 -2.54 -11.66 11.75
C VAL A 229 -2.43 -10.32 11.05
N ASN A 230 -3.47 -9.91 10.35
CA ASN A 230 -3.54 -8.59 9.72
C ASN A 230 -4.98 -8.11 9.75
N TYR A 231 -5.20 -6.81 9.62
CA TYR A 231 -6.55 -6.25 9.56
C TYR A 231 -6.64 -5.13 8.55
N MET A 232 -7.83 -4.99 7.98
CA MET A 232 -8.24 -3.90 7.13
C MET A 232 -9.26 -3.07 7.91
N THR A 233 -9.18 -1.75 7.81
CA THR A 233 -10.13 -0.84 8.46
C THR A 233 -10.50 0.25 7.48
N THR A 234 -11.75 0.70 7.52
CA THR A 234 -12.08 1.99 6.92
C THR A 234 -11.41 3.05 7.78
N THR A 235 -10.52 3.85 7.22
CA THR A 235 -9.72 4.82 8.00
C THR A 235 -10.59 5.88 8.70
N PHE A 236 -11.88 5.95 8.35
CA PHE A 236 -12.94 6.75 8.94
C PHE A 236 -14.26 5.94 8.90
N PRO A 237 -15.21 6.12 9.82
CA PRO A 237 -16.53 5.50 9.72
C PRO A 237 -17.11 5.79 8.33
N PRO A 238 -17.77 4.82 7.66
CA PRO A 238 -18.30 5.04 6.34
C PRO A 238 -19.36 6.15 6.41
N GLU A 239 -19.05 7.30 5.82
CA GLU A 239 -20.04 8.34 5.55
C GLU A 239 -21.19 7.72 4.74
N GLU A 240 -22.42 8.03 5.15
CA GLU A 240 -23.61 7.57 4.44
C GLU A 240 -23.49 7.87 2.94
N GLY A 241 -24.03 6.99 2.09
CA GLY A 241 -23.87 7.09 0.64
C GLY A 241 -24.25 8.45 0.05
N SER A 242 -25.16 9.18 0.71
CA SER A 242 -25.52 10.56 0.37
C SER A 242 -24.35 11.53 0.53
N VAL A 243 -23.64 11.46 1.65
CA VAL A 243 -22.53 12.37 2.00
C VAL A 243 -21.32 12.13 1.08
N ARG A 244 -21.05 10.89 0.70
CA ARG A 244 -20.01 10.55 -0.29
C ARG A 244 -20.29 11.16 -1.66
N ASN A 245 -21.54 11.17 -2.11
CA ASN A 245 -21.91 11.77 -3.40
C ASN A 245 -21.73 13.28 -3.36
N GLU A 246 -22.14 13.92 -2.26
CA GLU A 246 -21.96 15.36 -2.05
C GLU A 246 -20.48 15.76 -1.97
N LEU A 247 -19.65 15.00 -1.25
CA LEU A 247 -18.22 15.26 -1.14
C LEU A 247 -17.51 15.08 -2.49
N THR A 248 -17.93 14.11 -3.30
CA THR A 248 -17.39 13.89 -4.66
C THR A 248 -17.75 15.05 -5.58
N LEU A 249 -19.00 15.53 -5.51
CA LEU A 249 -19.47 16.72 -6.22
C LEU A 249 -18.71 17.98 -5.81
N PHE A 250 -18.50 18.18 -4.49
CA PHE A 250 -17.75 19.30 -3.95
C PHE A 250 -16.30 19.32 -4.43
N LYS A 251 -15.62 18.16 -4.39
CA LYS A 251 -14.25 18.02 -4.92
C LYS A 251 -14.18 18.33 -6.42
N GLY A 252 -15.16 17.87 -7.20
CA GLY A 252 -15.27 18.17 -8.63
C GLY A 252 -15.49 19.65 -8.92
N LEU A 253 -16.41 20.30 -8.19
CA LEU A 253 -16.70 21.73 -8.31
C LEU A 253 -15.50 22.59 -7.93
N PHE A 254 -14.79 22.23 -6.85
CA PHE A 254 -13.60 22.93 -6.42
C PHE A 254 -12.47 22.84 -7.46
N ALA A 255 -12.25 21.64 -8.02
CA ALA A 255 -11.28 21.45 -9.09
C ALA A 255 -11.63 22.26 -10.35
N PHE A 256 -12.90 22.31 -10.72
CA PHE A 256 -13.38 23.13 -11.84
C PHE A 256 -13.14 24.63 -11.59
N CYS A 257 -13.46 25.13 -10.40
CA CYS A 257 -13.23 26.53 -10.04
C CYS A 257 -11.75 26.91 -10.07
N LEU A 258 -10.87 26.02 -9.60
CA LEU A 258 -9.41 26.22 -9.67
C LEU A 258 -8.92 26.30 -11.11
N ILE A 259 -9.34 25.36 -11.97
CA ILE A 259 -8.95 25.35 -13.38
C ILE A 259 -9.44 26.61 -14.09
N PHE A 260 -10.70 27.00 -13.87
CA PHE A 260 -11.28 28.21 -14.44
C PHE A 260 -10.55 29.47 -13.97
N GLY A 261 -10.21 29.55 -12.67
CA GLY A 261 -9.41 30.64 -12.11
C GLY A 261 -8.03 30.75 -12.76
N ILE A 262 -7.33 29.62 -12.95
CA ILE A 262 -6.04 29.58 -13.64
C ILE A 262 -6.17 30.06 -15.09
N ILE A 263 -7.21 29.64 -15.81
CA ILE A 263 -7.46 30.08 -17.19
C ILE A 263 -7.67 31.59 -17.26
N LEU A 264 -8.47 32.16 -16.35
CA LEU A 264 -8.68 33.61 -16.29
C LEU A 264 -7.39 34.38 -15.99
N ILE A 265 -6.55 33.86 -15.11
CA ILE A 265 -5.23 34.44 -14.81
C ILE A 265 -4.35 34.41 -16.07
N VAL A 266 -4.30 33.30 -16.80
CA VAL A 266 -3.52 33.19 -18.04
C VAL A 266 -4.03 34.16 -19.10
N ILE A 267 -5.35 34.28 -19.27
CA ILE A 267 -5.94 35.22 -20.25
C ILE A 267 -5.61 36.66 -19.87
N THR A 268 -5.77 37.04 -18.60
CA THR A 268 -5.47 38.41 -18.14
C THR A 268 -3.99 38.75 -18.28
N LEU A 269 -3.09 37.82 -17.95
CA LEU A 269 -1.65 37.99 -18.16
C LEU A 269 -1.29 38.09 -19.65
N SER A 270 -1.92 37.29 -20.52
CA SER A 270 -1.68 37.33 -21.97
C SER A 270 -2.18 38.64 -22.59
N LEU A 271 -3.36 39.11 -22.20
CA LEU A 271 -3.88 40.41 -22.62
C LEU A 271 -3.00 41.56 -22.10
N GLY A 272 -2.56 41.50 -20.84
CA GLY A 272 -1.63 42.47 -20.26
C GLY A 272 -0.29 42.50 -20.99
N TYR A 273 0.28 41.33 -21.29
CA TYR A 273 1.50 41.19 -22.09
C TYR A 273 1.35 41.83 -23.47
N ASN A 274 0.25 41.55 -24.17
CA ASN A 274 -0.02 42.11 -25.50
C ASN A 274 -0.19 43.63 -25.46
N VAL A 275 -0.85 44.18 -24.43
CA VAL A 275 -0.99 45.64 -24.27
C VAL A 275 0.36 46.30 -23.98
N CYS A 276 1.15 45.74 -23.07
CA CYS A 276 2.46 46.29 -22.69
C CYS A 276 3.52 46.17 -23.79
N THR A 277 3.43 45.15 -24.65
CA THR A 277 4.43 44.92 -25.72
C THR A 277 3.99 45.45 -27.08
N ARG A 278 2.76 45.93 -27.23
CA ARG A 278 2.21 46.45 -28.48
C ARG A 278 3.07 47.55 -29.09
N ASP A 279 3.53 48.50 -28.30
CA ASP A 279 4.35 49.61 -28.81
C ASP A 279 5.74 49.13 -29.26
N LEU A 280 6.34 48.17 -28.54
CA LEU A 280 7.61 47.55 -28.93
C LEU A 280 7.47 46.75 -30.22
N GLN A 281 6.38 46.00 -30.38
CA GLN A 281 6.07 45.26 -31.60
C GLN A 281 5.89 46.19 -32.80
N ILE A 282 5.19 47.32 -32.64
CA ILE A 282 5.01 48.32 -33.70
C ILE A 282 6.35 48.96 -34.08
N ILE A 283 7.22 49.25 -33.10
CA ILE A 283 8.56 49.81 -33.36
C ILE A 283 9.41 48.82 -34.17
N GLU A 284 9.39 47.55 -33.81
CA GLU A 284 10.16 46.50 -34.50
C GLU A 284 9.61 46.21 -35.91
N GLU A 285 8.29 46.25 -36.07
CA GLU A 285 7.64 46.13 -37.38
C GLU A 285 7.96 47.34 -38.29
N ASN A 286 7.98 48.56 -37.74
CA ASN A 286 8.38 49.74 -38.49
C ASN A 286 9.87 49.71 -38.86
N ARG A 287 10.74 49.25 -37.95
CA ARG A 287 12.18 49.08 -38.19
C ARG A 287 12.46 48.07 -39.30
N THR A 288 11.74 46.95 -39.31
CA THR A 288 11.86 45.94 -40.36
C THR A 288 11.33 46.45 -41.71
N LYS A 289 10.21 47.18 -41.72
CA LYS A 289 9.70 47.86 -42.93
C LYS A 289 10.66 48.91 -43.48
N GLU A 290 11.32 49.69 -42.62
CA GLU A 290 12.35 50.65 -43.04
C GLU A 290 13.59 49.95 -43.61
N ASN A 291 14.09 48.90 -42.94
CA ASN A 291 15.19 48.09 -43.48
C ASN A 291 14.86 47.54 -44.87
N TRP A 292 13.65 47.00 -45.06
CA TRP A 292 13.21 46.51 -46.36
C TRP A 292 13.18 47.63 -47.42
N LYS A 293 12.67 48.81 -47.06
CA LYS A 293 12.66 49.99 -47.96
C LYS A 293 14.06 50.48 -48.30
N ASN A 294 14.99 50.45 -47.36
CA ASN A 294 16.37 50.86 -47.58
C ASN A 294 17.13 49.86 -48.47
N THR A 295 16.96 48.55 -48.25
CA THR A 295 17.49 47.52 -49.15
C THR A 295 16.96 47.69 -50.58
N ARG A 296 15.66 48.02 -50.75
CA ARG A 296 15.05 48.28 -52.07
C ARG A 296 15.63 49.52 -52.77
N ARG A 297 15.98 50.56 -52.02
CA ARG A 297 16.59 51.79 -52.56
C ARG A 297 18.04 51.58 -53.00
N LEU A 298 18.78 50.70 -52.32
CA LEU A 298 20.16 50.36 -52.68
C LEU A 298 20.25 49.46 -53.91
N THR A 299 19.20 48.69 -54.23
CA THR A 299 19.16 47.77 -55.38
C THR A 299 18.44 48.34 -56.60
N SER A 300 17.97 49.59 -56.56
CA SER A 300 17.33 50.25 -57.71
C SER A 300 18.37 51.08 -58.50
N PRO A 301 18.59 50.80 -59.80
CA PRO A 301 19.58 51.54 -60.59
C PRO A 301 19.16 53.00 -60.82
N PRO A 302 20.11 53.95 -60.87
CA PRO A 302 19.81 55.37 -61.01
C PRO A 302 19.14 55.68 -62.35
N PHE A 303 18.21 56.65 -62.35
CA PHE A 303 17.36 57.01 -63.48
C PHE A 303 18.14 57.43 -64.75
N ILE A 304 19.41 57.79 -64.61
CA ILE A 304 20.31 58.20 -65.70
C ILE A 304 20.69 56.99 -66.58
N GLU A 305 20.89 55.81 -65.99
CA GLU A 305 21.28 54.59 -66.72
C GLU A 305 20.13 54.06 -67.60
N ARG A 306 18.88 54.37 -67.21
CA ARG A 306 17.68 53.97 -67.95
C ARG A 306 17.45 54.80 -69.23
N ARG A 307 18.09 55.97 -69.38
CA ARG A 307 18.02 56.79 -70.60
C ARG A 307 19.02 56.31 -71.65
N GLU A 308 20.22 55.91 -71.25
CA GLU A 308 21.22 55.36 -72.18
C GLU A 308 20.80 54.00 -72.76
N GLU A 309 20.05 53.20 -72.00
CA GLU A 309 19.50 51.93 -72.49
C GLU A 309 18.33 52.15 -73.47
N PHE A 310 17.54 53.22 -73.30
CA PHE A 310 16.44 53.56 -74.22
C PHE A 310 16.95 54.13 -75.56
N GLU A 311 18.01 54.95 -75.55
CA GLU A 311 18.64 55.47 -76.78
C GLU A 311 19.43 54.38 -77.56
N ARG A 312 19.86 53.30 -76.88
CA ARG A 312 20.51 52.16 -77.53
C ARG A 312 19.54 51.25 -78.28
N VAL A 313 18.26 51.26 -77.91
CA VAL A 313 17.20 50.42 -78.52
C VAL A 313 16.47 51.14 -79.66
N SER A 314 16.55 52.47 -79.77
CA SER A 314 15.92 53.24 -80.84
C SER A 314 16.75 53.41 -82.12
N ASN A 315 17.96 52.83 -82.19
CA ASN A 315 18.84 52.87 -83.36
C ASN A 315 18.95 51.50 -84.09
N PHE A 316 17.85 50.73 -84.12
CA PHE A 316 17.68 49.56 -84.98
C PHE A 316 16.45 49.69 -85.86
#